data_AF-A0A2E2XF74-F1
#
_entry.id   AF-A0A2E2XF74-F1
#
_cell.length_a   1.000
_cell.length_b   1.000
_cell.length_c   1.000
_cell.angle_alpha   90.00
_cell.angle_beta   90.00
_cell.angle_gamma   90.00
#
_symmetry.space_group_name_H-M   'P 1'
#
loop_
_entity.id
_entity.type
_entity.pdbx_description
1 polymer ?
#
loop_
_entity_poly.entity_id
_entity_poly.type
_entity_poly.pdbx_seq_one_letter_code
_entity_poly.pdbx_strand_id
1 'polypeptide(L)' 'MDFTFTEDQQLFRDSVKDFLQTEISAERIRASWDTETGRSDELWQQMVDLGLMAMLVPEAQGGLGMNELDFVLLAVESGR' A
#
# COMPACT_ATOMS: atom_id res chain seq x y z
N MET A 1 -27.81 -5.12 -9.92
CA MET A 1 -26.89 -4.56 -8.91
C MET A 1 -25.56 -5.25 -9.12
N ASP A 2 -24.52 -4.48 -9.38
CA ASP A 2 -23.17 -5.00 -9.60
C ASP A 2 -22.35 -4.75 -8.33
N PHE A 3 -21.68 -5.79 -7.85
CA PHE A 3 -20.86 -5.77 -6.63
C PHE A 3 -19.38 -5.99 -6.95
N THR A 4 -19.01 -5.97 -8.22
CA THR A 4 -17.62 -6.09 -8.66
C THR A 4 -16.88 -4.77 -8.48
N PHE A 5 -15.56 -4.87 -8.27
CA PHE A 5 -14.70 -3.71 -8.27
C PHE A 5 -14.52 -3.17 -9.69
N THR A 6 -14.40 -1.85 -9.78
CA THR A 6 -14.08 -1.17 -11.04
C THR A 6 -12.70 -1.60 -11.57
N GLU A 7 -12.44 -1.33 -12.85
CA GLU A 7 -11.14 -1.63 -13.46
C GLU A 7 -9.99 -0.88 -12.79
N ASP A 8 -10.18 0.41 -12.47
CA ASP A 8 -9.20 1.23 -11.75
C ASP A 8 -8.87 0.67 -10.36
N GLN A 9 -9.90 0.21 -9.64
CA GLN A 9 -9.72 -0.45 -8.35
C GLN A 9 -8.92 -1.75 -8.47
N GLN A 10 -9.17 -2.53 -9.52
CA GLN A 10 -8.42 -3.76 -9.76
C GLN A 10 -6.96 -3.48 -10.13
N LEU A 11 -6.70 -2.46 -10.96
CA LEU A 11 -5.35 -2.01 -11.30
C LEU A 11 -4.58 -1.51 -10.07
N PHE A 12 -5.26 -0.77 -9.18
CA PHE A 12 -4.68 -0.35 -7.90
C PHE A 12 -4.31 -1.56 -7.03
N ARG A 13 -5.23 -2.51 -6.87
CA ARG A 13 -4.97 -3.75 -6.12
C ARG A 13 -3.76 -4.50 -6.68
N ASP A 14 -3.68 -4.65 -7.99
CA ASP A 14 -2.60 -5.40 -8.64
C ASP A 14 -1.24 -4.70 -8.45
N SER A 15 -1.22 -3.36 -8.51
CA SER A 15 -0.02 -2.56 -8.22
C SER A 15 0.44 -2.72 -6.76
N VAL A 16 -0.49 -2.68 -5.80
CA VAL A 16 -0.21 -2.90 -4.38
C VAL A 16 0.33 -4.31 -4.15
N LYS A 17 -0.31 -5.31 -4.75
CA LYS A 17 0.09 -6.70 -4.63
C LYS A 17 1.53 -6.90 -5.13
N ASP A 18 1.84 -6.38 -6.32
CA ASP A 18 3.18 -6.53 -6.92
C ASP A 18 4.25 -5.83 -6.05
N PHE A 19 3.95 -4.65 -5.51
CA PHE A 19 4.81 -3.96 -4.55
C PHE A 19 5.06 -4.80 -3.29
N LEU A 20 4.00 -5.28 -2.63
CA LEU A 20 4.12 -6.06 -1.40
C LEU A 20 4.92 -7.35 -1.64
N GLN A 21 4.69 -8.04 -2.75
CA GLN A 21 5.41 -9.27 -3.10
C GLN A 21 6.90 -9.04 -3.39
N THR A 22 7.24 -7.88 -3.95
CA THR A 22 8.61 -7.56 -4.35
C THR A 22 9.42 -6.97 -3.19
N GLU A 23 8.86 -5.99 -2.49
CA GLU A 23 9.59 -5.16 -1.54
C GLU A 23 9.47 -5.65 -0.09
N ILE A 24 8.36 -6.35 0.25
CA ILE A 24 8.08 -6.86 1.61
C ILE A 24 8.36 -8.36 1.69
N SER A 25 9.63 -8.72 1.51
CA SER A 25 10.08 -10.11 1.67
C SER A 25 10.35 -10.46 3.13
N ALA A 26 10.20 -11.74 3.48
CA ALA A 26 10.54 -12.23 4.83
C ALA A 26 12.02 -11.99 5.19
N GLU A 27 12.91 -11.99 4.20
CA GLU A 27 14.32 -11.67 4.38
C GLU A 27 14.51 -10.21 4.78
N ARG A 28 13.90 -9.27 4.05
CA ARG A 28 13.95 -7.84 4.38
C ARG A 28 13.35 -7.53 5.75
N ILE A 29 12.21 -8.16 6.09
CA ILE A 29 11.60 -8.00 7.41
C ILE A 29 12.53 -8.50 8.51
N ARG A 30 13.15 -9.67 8.35
CA ARG A 30 14.08 -10.20 9.36
C ARG A 30 15.31 -9.31 9.50
N ALA A 31 15.85 -8.80 8.39
CA ALA A 31 16.98 -7.88 8.43
C ALA A 31 16.64 -6.58 9.18
N SER A 32 15.37 -6.12 9.13
CA SER A 32 14.98 -4.93 9.87
C SER A 32 15.01 -5.13 11.40
N TRP A 33 14.83 -6.35 11.89
CA TRP A 33 14.85 -6.65 13.33
C TRP A 33 16.22 -6.44 13.97
N ASP A 34 17.29 -6.48 13.18
CA ASP A 34 18.66 -6.21 13.66
C ASP A 34 18.97 -4.71 13.72
N THR A 35 18.07 -3.85 13.23
CA THR A 35 18.20 -2.39 13.32
C THR A 35 17.64 -1.85 14.64
N GLU A 36 18.12 -0.68 15.07
CA GLU A 36 17.66 -0.05 16.31
C GLU A 36 16.15 0.24 16.32
N THR A 37 15.57 0.57 15.16
CA THR A 37 14.17 0.99 15.05
C THR A 37 13.23 -0.13 14.61
N GLY A 38 13.75 -1.23 14.05
CA GLY A 38 12.95 -2.26 13.41
C GLY A 38 12.35 -1.84 12.06
N ARG A 39 12.68 -0.64 11.55
CA ARG A 39 12.04 -0.01 10.39
C ARG A 39 13.04 0.26 9.27
N SER A 40 12.53 0.34 8.05
CA SER A 40 13.29 0.75 6.87
C SER A 40 12.72 2.06 6.33
N ASP A 41 13.52 3.13 6.39
CA ASP A 41 13.16 4.44 5.83
C ASP A 41 13.02 4.35 4.29
N GLU A 42 13.80 3.48 3.66
CA GLU A 42 13.70 3.20 2.22
C GLU A 42 12.33 2.60 1.87
N LEU A 43 11.91 1.55 2.59
CA LEU A 43 10.60 0.92 2.38
C LEU A 43 9.46 1.90 2.67
N TRP A 44 9.63 2.73 3.71
CA TRP A 44 8.67 3.77 4.05
C TRP A 44 8.52 4.78 2.90
N GLN A 45 9.64 5.25 2.35
CA GLN A 45 9.63 6.19 1.24
C GLN A 45 8.98 5.59 0.00
N GLN A 46 9.24 4.32 -0.32
CA GLN A 46 8.56 3.64 -1.44
C GLN A 46 7.02 3.62 -1.27
N MET A 47 6.52 3.37 -0.05
CA MET A 47 5.07 3.43 0.21
C MET A 47 4.49 4.84 0.09
N VAL A 48 5.27 5.86 0.46
CA VAL A 48 4.90 7.28 0.29
C VAL A 48 4.86 7.64 -1.21
N ASP A 49 5.83 7.20 -1.99
CA ASP A 49 5.93 7.48 -3.43
C ASP A 49 4.79 6.80 -4.21
N LEU A 50 4.33 5.63 -3.75
CA LEU A 50 3.12 4.97 -4.25
C LEU A 50 1.81 5.65 -3.79
N GLY A 51 1.88 6.64 -2.89
CA GLY A 51 0.73 7.37 -2.38
C GLY A 51 -0.11 6.62 -1.33
N LEU A 52 0.35 5.45 -0.87
CA LEU A 52 -0.40 4.61 0.07
C LEU A 52 -0.67 5.33 1.40
N MET A 53 0.28 6.16 1.85
CA MET A 53 0.18 6.91 3.11
C MET A 53 -0.77 8.11 3.03
N ALA A 54 -1.16 8.54 1.83
CA ALA A 54 -2.02 9.70 1.60
C ALA A 54 -3.32 9.33 0.86
N MET A 55 -3.63 8.04 0.74
CA MET A 55 -4.70 7.57 -0.16
C MET A 55 -6.08 8.14 0.22
N LEU A 56 -6.43 8.14 1.51
CA LEU A 56 -7.72 8.64 2.02
C LEU A 56 -7.71 10.15 2.29
N VAL A 57 -6.58 10.83 2.06
CA VAL A 57 -6.47 12.27 2.27
C VAL A 57 -7.11 12.98 1.08
N PRO A 58 -7.95 14.01 1.28
CA PRO A 58 -8.52 14.77 0.17
C PRO A 58 -7.45 15.40 -0.73
N GLU A 59 -7.71 15.45 -2.05
CA GLU A 59 -6.79 16.05 -3.02
C GLU A 59 -6.42 17.51 -2.69
N ALA A 60 -7.38 18.27 -2.11
CA ALA A 60 -7.15 19.64 -1.67
C ALA A 60 -6.06 19.78 -0.58
N GLN A 61 -5.67 18.67 0.05
CA GLN A 61 -4.62 18.58 1.06
C GLN A 61 -3.39 17.80 0.56
N GLY A 62 -3.33 17.50 -0.74
CA GLY A 62 -2.23 16.76 -1.38
C GLY A 62 -2.33 15.24 -1.29
N GLY A 63 -3.53 14.70 -1.00
CA GLY A 63 -3.78 13.25 -1.03
C GLY A 63 -4.38 12.76 -2.34
N LEU A 64 -4.78 11.47 -2.36
CA LEU A 64 -5.36 10.84 -3.55
C LEU A 64 -6.90 10.89 -3.59
N GLY A 65 -7.56 11.36 -2.53
CA GLY A 65 -9.02 11.46 -2.49
C GLY A 65 -9.77 10.14 -2.63
N MET A 66 -9.10 9.00 -2.41
CA MET A 66 -9.69 7.67 -2.47
C MET A 66 -10.64 7.43 -1.29
N ASN A 67 -11.49 6.42 -1.41
CA ASN A 67 -12.49 6.08 -0.40
C ASN A 67 -12.20 4.74 0.29
N GLU A 68 -13.09 4.37 1.21
CA GLU A 68 -13.00 3.14 2.00
C GLU A 68 -13.01 1.84 1.17
N LEU A 69 -13.66 1.81 0.00
CA LEU A 69 -13.65 0.66 -0.89
C LEU A 69 -12.28 0.47 -1.54
N ASP A 70 -11.62 1.56 -1.92
CA ASP A 70 -10.26 1.50 -2.45
C ASP A 70 -9.28 1.05 -1.36
N PHE A 71 -9.45 1.54 -0.14
CA PHE A 71 -8.66 1.13 1.03
C PHE A 71 -8.81 -0.36 1.36
N VAL A 72 -10.01 -0.93 1.21
CA VAL A 72 -10.22 -2.36 1.53
C VAL A 72 -9.34 -3.26 0.68
N LEU A 73 -9.04 -2.87 -0.57
CA LEU A 73 -8.18 -3.63 -1.46
C LEU A 73 -6.73 -3.65 -0.96
N LEU A 74 -6.21 -2.49 -0.52
CA LEU A 74 -4.91 -2.41 0.13
C LEU A 74 -4.86 -3.27 1.40
N ALA A 75 -5.88 -3.17 2.24
CA ALA A 75 -5.94 -3.91 3.50
C ALA A 75 -5.98 -5.44 3.29
N VAL A 76 -6.73 -5.91 2.29
CA VAL A 76 -6.80 -7.33 1.93
C VAL A 76 -5.44 -7.83 1.46
N GLU A 77 -4.77 -7.12 0.54
CA GLU A 77 -3.46 -7.54 0.03
C GLU A 77 -2.38 -7.49 1.12
N SER A 78 -2.47 -6.56 2.06
CA SER A 78 -1.54 -6.47 3.21
C SER A 78 -1.71 -7.62 4.22
N GLY A 79 -2.86 -8.31 4.21
CA GLY A 79 -3.17 -9.41 5.14
C GLY A 79 -2.91 -10.81 4.57
N ARG A 80 -2.43 -10.92 3.33
CA ARG A 80 -2.11 -12.20 2.66
C ARG A 80 -0.75 -12.73 3.10
#